data_AF-A0A9J6QMI0-F1
#
_entry.id   AF-A0A9J6QMI0-F1
#
_cell.length_a   1.000
_cell.length_b   1.000
_cell.length_c   1.000
_cell.angle_alpha   90.00
_cell.angle_beta   90.00
_cell.angle_gamma   90.00
#
_symmetry.space_group_name_H-M   'P 1'
#
loop_
_entity.id
_entity.type
_entity.pdbx_description
1 polymer ?
#
loop_
_entity_poly.entity_id
_entity_poly.type
_entity_poly.pdbx_seq_one_letter_code
_entity_poly.pdbx_strand_id
1 'polypeptide(L)' 'MNLNRFKNDNRANSSLVIDHMVAEAEKQIEKMTGEKVTLIVRRPGRWA' A
#
# COMPACT_ATOMS: atom_id res chain seq x y z
N MET A 1 -16.98 -9.62 7.05
CA MET A 1 -16.33 -8.41 7.62
C MET A 1 -16.36 -7.32 6.56
N ASN A 2 -16.92 -6.16 6.89
CA ASN A 2 -17.37 -5.10 5.98
C ASN A 2 -16.24 -4.46 5.13
N LEU A 3 -16.35 -4.54 3.80
CA LEU A 3 -15.58 -3.75 2.81
C LEU A 3 -16.16 -2.33 2.56
N ASN A 4 -17.20 -1.93 3.30
CA ASN A 4 -18.01 -0.73 3.05
C ASN A 4 -17.50 0.58 3.69
N ARG A 5 -16.19 0.78 3.86
CA ARG A 5 -15.66 2.06 4.44
C ARG A 5 -14.35 2.58 3.84
N PHE A 6 -14.05 2.35 2.57
CA PHE A 6 -13.26 3.34 1.84
C PHE A 6 -14.16 4.55 1.57
N LYS A 7 -14.25 5.41 2.58
CA LYS A 7 -14.96 6.69 2.55
C LYS A 7 -14.51 7.49 1.33
N ASN A 8 -15.47 7.69 0.45
CA ASN A 8 -15.48 8.64 -0.65
C ASN A 8 -15.52 10.08 -0.11
N ASP A 9 -14.49 10.50 0.64
CA ASP A 9 -14.39 11.86 1.21
C ASP A 9 -13.08 12.57 0.84
N ASN A 10 -12.15 11.94 0.11
CA ASN A 10 -11.01 12.67 -0.43
C ASN A 10 -10.46 11.98 -1.68
N ARG A 11 -10.72 12.58 -2.85
CA ARG A 11 -10.14 12.30 -4.18
C ARG A 11 -8.85 11.47 -4.12
N ALA A 12 -8.93 10.22 -4.55
CA ALA A 12 -7.85 9.39 -5.12
C ALA A 12 -6.41 9.91 -4.94
N ASN A 13 -5.93 10.00 -3.69
CA ASN A 13 -4.53 10.31 -3.47
C ASN A 13 -3.75 9.02 -3.68
N SER A 14 -3.16 8.86 -4.87
CA SER A 14 -2.40 7.67 -5.25
C SER A 14 -1.32 7.32 -4.24
N SER A 15 -0.78 8.30 -3.52
CA SER A 15 0.20 8.05 -2.45
C SER A 15 -0.42 7.23 -1.32
N LEU A 16 -1.64 7.55 -0.86
CA LEU A 16 -2.30 6.80 0.21
C LEU A 16 -2.66 5.36 -0.20
N VAL A 17 -3.01 5.17 -1.47
CA VAL A 17 -3.28 3.83 -2.02
C VAL A 17 -1.99 3.02 -2.07
N ILE A 18 -0.89 3.61 -2.55
CA ILE A 18 0.42 2.96 -2.60
C ILE A 18 0.91 2.60 -1.19
N ASP A 19 0.82 3.52 -0.22
CA ASP A 19 1.22 3.26 1.16
C ASP A 19 0.40 2.11 1.77
N HIS A 20 -0.89 2.03 1.47
CA HIS A 20 -1.74 0.92 1.91
C HIS A 20 -1.31 -0.41 1.28
N MET A 21 -1.10 -0.44 -0.04
CA MET A 21 -0.65 -1.65 -0.75
C MET A 21 0.70 -2.15 -0.25
N VAL A 22 1.62 -1.23 0.07
CA VAL A 22 2.93 -1.56 0.65
C VAL A 22 2.77 -2.19 2.03
N ALA A 23 1.99 -1.55 2.91
CA ALA A 23 1.77 -2.06 4.26
C ALA A 23 1.07 -3.43 4.27
N GLU A 24 0.16 -3.68 3.33
CA GLU A 24 -0.45 -5.01 3.16
C GLU A 24 0.56 -6.05 2.67
N ALA A 25 1.41 -5.70 1.71
CA ALA A 25 2.44 -6.60 1.19
C ALA A 25 3.47 -6.97 2.27
N GLU A 26 3.95 -6.00 3.05
CA GLU A 26 4.87 -6.25 4.17
C GLU A 26 4.28 -7.24 5.18
N LYS A 27 3.00 -7.06 5.55
CA LYS A 27 2.28 -7.99 6.45
C LYS A 27 2.13 -9.39 5.85
N GLN A 28 1.91 -9.51 4.55
CA GLN A 28 1.81 -10.82 3.91
C GLN A 28 3.16 -11.53 3.90
N ILE A 29 4.24 -10.82 3.61
CA ILE A 29 5.59 -11.37 3.64
C ILE A 29 5.95 -11.82 5.05
N GLU A 30 5.66 -11.00 6.06
CA GLU A 30 5.84 -11.36 7.48
C GLU A 30 5.07 -12.64 7.84
N LYS A 31 3.82 -12.78 7.38
CA LYS A 31 3.03 -14.01 7.62
C LYS A 31 3.60 -15.24 6.94
N MET A 32 4.19 -15.11 5.74
CA MET A 32 4.73 -16.24 4.98
C MET A 32 6.12 -16.67 5.44
N THR A 33 6.94 -15.71 5.86
CA THR A 33 8.37 -15.93 6.13
C THR A 33 8.72 -15.85 7.62
N GLY A 34 7.87 -15.23 8.44
CA GLY A 34 8.18 -14.86 9.82
C GLY A 34 9.15 -13.68 9.95
N GLU A 35 9.62 -13.11 8.84
CA GLU A 35 10.56 -12.01 8.82
C GLU A 35 9.88 -10.68 8.51
N LYS A 36 10.24 -9.64 9.28
CA LYS A 36 9.76 -8.29 9.04
C LYS A 36 10.59 -7.65 7.95
N VAL A 37 9.94 -7.25 6.86
CA VAL A 37 10.57 -6.59 5.70
C VAL A 37 10.11 -5.15 5.57
N THR A 38 10.93 -4.32 4.93
CA THR A 38 10.58 -2.93 4.57
C THR A 38 10.72 -2.74 3.07
N LEU A 39 9.62 -2.40 2.39
CA LEU A 39 9.59 -2.24 0.94
C LEU A 39 9.85 -0.78 0.54
N ILE A 40 10.78 -0.58 -0.41
CA ILE A 40 11.08 0.75 -0.97
C ILE A 40 10.35 0.91 -2.31
N VAL A 41 9.39 1.82 -2.38
CA VAL A 41 8.64 2.09 -3.62
C VAL A 41 9.41 3.07 -4.50
N ARG A 42 9.84 2.61 -5.68
CA ARG A 42 10.41 3.48 -6.71
C ARG A 42 9.29 4.00 -7.61
N ARG A 43 8.93 5.28 -7.46
CA ARG A 43 7.97 5.93 -8.38
C ARG A 43 8.66 6.15 -9.74
N PRO A 44 8.09 5.69 -10.86
CA PRO A 44 8.64 6.01 -12.16
C PRO A 44 8.62 7.53 -12.34
N GLY A 45 9.75 8.11 -12.73
CA GLY A 45 9.83 9.52 -13.07
C GLY A 45 8.84 9.84 -14.17
N ARG A 46 8.16 10.98 -14.07
CA ARG A 46 7.29 11.52 -15.11
C ARG A 46 8.14 11.61 -16.38
N TRP A 47 7.85 10.78 -17.39
CA TRP A 47 8.41 11.00 -18.71
C TRP A 47 7.83 12.34 -19.16
N ALA A 48 8.70 13.36 -19.21
CA ALA A 48 8.37 14.71 -19.63
C ALA A 48 8.16 14.74 -21.15
#